data_AF-A0A956QQ43-F1
#
_entry.id   AF-A0A956QQ43-F1
#
_cell.length_a   1.000
_cell.length_b   1.000
_cell.length_c   1.000
_cell.angle_alpha   90.00
_cell.angle_beta   90.00
_cell.angle_gamma   90.00
#
_symmetry.space_group_name_H-M   'P 1'
#
loop_
_entity.id
_entity.type
_entity.pdbx_description
1 polymer ?
#
loop_
_entity_poly.entity_id
_entity_poly.type
_entity_poly.pdbx_seq_one_letter_code
_entity_poly.pdbx_strand_id
1 'polypeptide(L)'
;ASKENALLAERCMTHQAACCKQGQLFLPAAEYERLLAWVQANAPDEAAEFIGRIAAYDGFYLYHQRTRCQFLDPQNLCRLHHTGTKPSECFWWPLHVYVNANGQLDIRAASYCCNAAEHLQPDADHVQTLIGQVQQLDPDLIRRYRAVYPGLAQDKRLLAEVPPVKKLR
;
A
#
# COMPACT_ATOMS: atom_id res chain seq x y z
N ALA A 1 -2.05 13.08 -7.87
CA ALA A 1 -1.42 11.74 -7.92
C ALA A 1 -0.23 11.78 -8.86
N SER A 2 0.80 10.93 -8.64
CA SER A 2 1.92 10.84 -9.58
C SER A 2 1.45 10.30 -10.94
N LYS A 3 2.24 10.55 -12.00
CA LYS A 3 1.97 10.03 -13.34
C LYS A 3 1.95 8.49 -13.35
N GLU A 4 2.77 7.82 -12.53
CA GLU A 4 2.74 6.36 -12.42
C GLU A 4 1.44 5.85 -11.80
N ASN A 5 0.90 6.55 -10.79
CA ASN A 5 -0.35 6.15 -10.14
C ASN A 5 -1.54 6.20 -11.13
N ALA A 6 -1.53 7.17 -12.05
CA ALA A 6 -2.51 7.27 -13.13
C ALA A 6 -2.33 6.16 -14.19
N LEU A 7 -1.09 5.82 -14.56
CA LEU A 7 -0.82 4.73 -15.50
C LEU A 7 -1.18 3.36 -14.90
N LEU A 8 -0.89 3.12 -13.62
CA LEU A 8 -1.25 1.89 -12.93
C LEU A 8 -2.78 1.77 -12.82
N ALA A 9 -3.45 2.89 -12.52
CA ALA A 9 -4.90 2.98 -12.54
C ALA A 9 -5.50 2.56 -13.88
N GLU A 10 -5.02 3.14 -14.98
CA GLU A 10 -5.44 2.83 -16.34
C GLU A 10 -5.22 1.35 -16.68
N ARG A 11 -4.06 0.79 -16.32
CA ARG A 11 -3.75 -0.63 -16.56
C ARG A 11 -4.63 -1.56 -15.73
N CYS A 12 -4.85 -1.27 -14.45
CA CYS A 12 -5.75 -2.06 -13.60
C CYS A 12 -7.17 -2.08 -14.16
N MET A 13 -7.64 -0.94 -14.68
CA MET A 13 -8.95 -0.85 -15.32
C MET A 13 -9.01 -1.61 -16.65
N THR A 14 -8.02 -1.43 -17.51
CA THR A 14 -7.94 -2.04 -18.85
C THR A 14 -7.91 -3.56 -18.77
N HIS A 15 -7.23 -4.11 -17.76
CA HIS A 15 -7.05 -5.55 -17.60
C HIS A 15 -7.98 -6.19 -16.55
N GLN A 16 -8.93 -5.42 -15.99
CA GLN A 16 -9.84 -5.88 -14.92
C GLN A 16 -9.10 -6.58 -13.78
N ALA A 17 -7.92 -6.07 -13.43
CA ALA A 17 -7.04 -6.72 -12.46
C ALA A 17 -7.77 -6.88 -11.13
N ALA A 18 -7.79 -8.10 -10.58
CA ALA A 18 -8.43 -8.38 -9.31
C ALA A 18 -7.72 -7.61 -8.19
N CYS A 19 -8.33 -6.53 -7.70
CA CYS A 19 -7.86 -5.84 -6.49
C CYS A 19 -7.81 -6.81 -5.31
N CYS A 20 -6.84 -6.63 -4.40
CA CYS A 20 -6.77 -7.40 -3.16
C CYS A 20 -8.10 -7.26 -2.40
N LYS A 21 -8.76 -8.39 -2.09
CA LYS A 21 -10.13 -8.43 -1.54
C LYS A 21 -10.17 -8.64 -0.04
N GLN A 22 -9.03 -8.93 0.59
CA GLN A 22 -8.96 -9.37 1.98
C GLN A 22 -7.67 -8.86 2.63
N GLY A 23 -7.75 -8.62 3.94
CA GLY A 23 -6.63 -8.13 4.74
C GLY A 23 -6.83 -6.70 5.23
N GLN A 24 -5.73 -6.14 5.72
CA GLN A 24 -5.69 -4.78 6.26
C GLN A 24 -4.70 -3.98 5.43
N LEU A 25 -5.10 -2.77 5.06
CA LEU A 25 -4.24 -1.82 4.36
C LEU A 25 -3.75 -0.75 5.34
N PHE A 26 -2.45 -0.61 5.43
CA PHE A 26 -1.74 0.47 6.08
C PHE A 26 -2.08 1.81 5.45
N LEU A 27 -2.40 2.76 6.32
CA LEU A 27 -2.72 4.14 5.99
C LEU A 27 -1.95 5.08 6.92
N PRO A 28 -0.92 5.78 6.42
CA PRO A 28 -0.38 6.95 7.10
C PRO A 28 -1.47 7.98 7.39
N ALA A 29 -1.32 8.77 8.46
CA ALA A 29 -2.36 9.72 8.90
C ALA A 29 -2.82 10.67 7.78
N ALA A 30 -1.90 11.25 7.03
CA ALA A 30 -2.21 12.16 5.91
C ALA A 30 -3.02 11.46 4.79
N GLU A 31 -2.81 10.16 4.57
CA GLU A 31 -3.57 9.41 3.57
C GLU A 31 -4.97 9.06 4.06
N TYR A 32 -5.11 8.70 5.33
CA TYR A 32 -6.40 8.52 5.96
C TYR A 32 -7.24 9.79 5.85
N GLU A 33 -6.68 10.95 6.22
CA GLU A 33 -7.36 12.25 6.13
C GLU A 33 -7.81 12.56 4.71
N ARG A 34 -6.93 12.35 3.73
CA ARG A 34 -7.24 12.57 2.30
C ARG A 34 -8.36 11.64 1.82
N LEU A 35 -8.33 10.37 2.22
CA LEU A 35 -9.37 9.40 1.87
C LEU A 35 -10.71 9.73 2.55
N LEU A 36 -10.68 10.11 3.82
CA LEU A 36 -11.88 10.51 4.56
C LEU A 36 -12.54 11.73 3.91
N ALA A 37 -11.76 12.77 3.62
CA ALA A 37 -12.24 13.97 2.93
C ALA A 37 -12.84 13.63 1.56
N TRP A 38 -12.21 12.72 0.81
CA TRP A 38 -12.74 12.25 -0.46
C TRP A 38 -14.08 11.53 -0.30
N VAL A 39 -14.19 10.62 0.67
CA VAL A 39 -15.44 9.88 0.94
C VAL A 39 -16.55 10.84 1.33
N GLN A 40 -16.28 11.78 2.24
CA GLN A 40 -17.26 12.77 2.67
C GLN A 40 -17.76 13.66 1.53
N ALA A 41 -16.88 14.01 0.59
CA ALA A 41 -17.24 14.87 -0.55
C ALA A 41 -17.94 14.14 -1.70
N ASN A 42 -17.61 12.86 -1.94
CA ASN A 42 -18.04 12.14 -3.16
C ASN A 42 -18.97 10.95 -2.89
N ALA A 43 -18.98 10.43 -1.67
CA ALA A 43 -19.77 9.28 -1.25
C ALA A 43 -20.18 9.41 0.24
N PRO A 44 -20.89 10.49 0.62
CA PRO A 44 -21.17 10.78 2.02
C PRO A 44 -21.93 9.65 2.74
N ASP A 45 -22.81 8.95 2.01
CA ASP A 45 -23.57 7.80 2.55
C ASP A 45 -22.69 6.59 2.89
N GLU A 46 -21.47 6.54 2.35
CA GLU A 46 -20.47 5.49 2.62
C GLU A 46 -19.49 5.87 3.74
N ALA A 47 -19.54 7.11 4.26
CA ALA A 47 -18.58 7.59 5.25
C ALA A 47 -18.60 6.78 6.55
N ALA A 48 -19.79 6.41 7.02
CA ALA A 48 -19.94 5.59 8.23
C ALA A 48 -19.31 4.20 8.05
N GLU A 49 -19.45 3.60 6.86
CA GLU A 49 -18.81 2.33 6.54
C GLU A 49 -17.28 2.47 6.50
N PHE A 50 -16.77 3.52 5.85
CA PHE A 50 -15.33 3.79 5.80
C PHE A 50 -14.75 3.88 7.21
N ILE A 51 -15.31 4.74 8.05
CA ILE A 51 -14.86 4.94 9.43
C ILE A 51 -14.97 3.64 10.23
N GLY A 52 -16.06 2.87 10.07
CA GLY A 52 -16.25 1.58 10.73
C GLY A 52 -15.31 0.46 10.25
N ARG A 53 -14.49 0.70 9.22
CA ARG A 53 -13.43 -0.20 8.75
C ARG A 53 -12.05 0.26 9.19
N ILE A 54 -11.92 1.40 9.87
CA ILE A 54 -10.64 1.98 10.27
C ILE A 54 -10.33 1.63 11.72
N ALA A 55 -9.16 1.04 11.95
CA ALA A 55 -8.55 0.92 13.27
C ALA A 55 -7.43 1.95 13.41
N ALA A 56 -7.49 2.78 14.44
CA ALA A 56 -6.49 3.82 14.71
C ALA A 56 -5.37 3.30 15.63
N TYR A 57 -4.14 3.68 15.31
CA TYR A 57 -2.93 3.39 16.08
C TYR A 57 -2.07 4.65 16.19
N ASP A 58 -1.00 4.59 16.98
CA ASP A 58 -0.08 5.71 17.14
C ASP A 58 0.69 6.03 15.84
N GLY A 59 0.23 7.07 15.15
CA GLY A 59 0.80 7.59 13.90
C GLY A 59 0.27 6.98 12.62
N PHE A 60 -0.61 5.97 12.68
CA PHE A 60 -1.18 5.33 11.49
C PHE A 60 -2.57 4.74 11.71
N TYR A 61 -3.18 4.32 10.61
CA TYR A 61 -4.46 3.62 10.58
C TYR A 61 -4.32 2.31 9.80
N LEU A 62 -5.17 1.35 10.13
CA LEU A 62 -5.39 0.14 9.35
C LEU A 62 -6.81 0.14 8.80
N TYR A 63 -6.93 0.06 7.48
CA TYR A 63 -8.20 -0.09 6.78
C TYR A 63 -8.50 -1.57 6.55
N HIS A 64 -9.53 -2.06 7.24
CA HIS A 64 -9.97 -3.44 7.16
C HIS A 64 -10.83 -3.67 5.92
N GLN A 65 -10.28 -4.38 4.93
CA GLN A 65 -10.99 -4.71 3.70
C GLN A 65 -12.14 -5.69 3.94
N ARG A 66 -12.17 -6.36 5.10
CA ARG A 66 -13.17 -7.39 5.46
C ARG A 66 -13.18 -8.48 4.38
N THR A 67 -14.32 -8.72 3.74
CA THR A 67 -14.47 -9.66 2.62
C THR A 67 -14.34 -8.99 1.25
N ARG A 68 -14.41 -7.65 1.19
CA ARG A 68 -14.28 -6.82 -0.03
C ARG A 68 -14.01 -5.36 0.33
N CYS A 69 -13.06 -4.74 -0.37
CA CYS A 69 -12.82 -3.30 -0.30
C CYS A 69 -14.07 -2.52 -0.76
N GLN A 70 -14.54 -1.55 0.04
CA GLN A 70 -15.74 -0.77 -0.25
C GLN A 70 -15.62 0.08 -1.54
N PHE A 71 -14.38 0.38 -1.96
CA PHE A 71 -14.13 1.20 -3.15
C PHE A 71 -14.18 0.42 -4.47
N LEU A 72 -14.58 -0.85 -4.43
CA LEU A 72 -14.73 -1.67 -5.61
C LEU A 72 -16.16 -1.56 -6.15
N ASP A 73 -16.29 -1.18 -7.42
CA ASP A 73 -17.57 -1.18 -8.13
C ASP A 73 -18.09 -2.62 -8.37
N PRO A 74 -19.31 -2.82 -8.91
CA PRO A 74 -19.83 -4.15 -9.20
C PRO A 74 -18.97 -4.98 -10.17
N GLN A 75 -18.23 -4.31 -11.07
CA GLN A 75 -17.28 -4.93 -12.01
C GLN A 75 -15.92 -5.25 -11.36
N ASN A 76 -15.77 -5.02 -10.05
CA ASN A 76 -14.56 -5.25 -9.27
C ASN A 76 -13.39 -4.32 -9.63
N LEU A 77 -13.69 -3.15 -10.19
CA LEU A 77 -12.72 -2.08 -10.46
C LEU A 77 -12.71 -1.08 -9.30
N CYS A 78 -11.53 -0.52 -8.98
CA CYS A 78 -11.41 0.44 -7.90
C CYS A 78 -11.74 1.86 -8.37
N ARG A 79 -12.84 2.44 -7.86
CA ARG A 79 -13.32 3.78 -8.25
C ARG A 79 -12.39 4.93 -7.86
N LEU A 80 -11.44 4.69 -6.94
CA LEU A 80 -10.43 5.67 -6.52
C LEU A 80 -9.33 5.90 -7.57
N HIS A 81 -9.24 5.05 -8.58
CA HIS A 81 -8.23 5.16 -9.64
C HIS A 81 -8.29 6.49 -10.39
N HIS A 82 -9.50 7.01 -10.64
CA HIS A 82 -9.69 8.27 -11.36
C HIS A 82 -9.36 9.51 -10.53
N THR A 83 -9.33 9.38 -9.21
CA THR A 83 -9.23 10.52 -8.29
C THR A 83 -7.84 10.66 -7.70
N GLY A 84 -6.96 9.69 -7.96
CA GLY A 84 -5.61 9.67 -7.42
C GLY A 84 -5.54 9.57 -5.90
N THR A 85 -6.66 9.25 -5.25
CA THR A 85 -6.84 9.22 -3.80
C THR A 85 -7.07 7.79 -3.37
N LYS A 86 -5.99 7.01 -3.23
CA LYS A 86 -6.01 5.58 -2.87
C LYS A 86 -4.98 5.33 -1.75
N PRO A 87 -5.15 4.32 -0.88
CA PRO A 87 -4.10 3.92 0.05
C PRO A 87 -2.78 3.68 -0.68
N SER A 88 -1.67 4.24 -0.19
CA SER A 88 -0.38 4.08 -0.86
C SER A 88 0.01 2.63 -1.00
N GLU A 89 -0.26 1.79 0.01
CA GLU A 89 0.01 0.35 -0.04
C GLU A 89 -0.62 -0.34 -1.24
N CYS A 90 -1.74 0.17 -1.77
CA CYS A 90 -2.31 -0.37 -3.00
C CYS A 90 -1.47 -0.12 -4.26
N PHE A 91 -0.61 0.90 -4.27
CA PHE A 91 0.24 1.26 -5.41
C PHE A 91 1.55 0.49 -5.42
N TRP A 92 2.13 0.23 -4.25
CA TRP A 92 3.35 -0.56 -4.15
C TRP A 92 3.10 -2.05 -3.96
N TRP A 93 1.86 -2.53 -3.93
CA TRP A 93 1.59 -3.97 -3.97
C TRP A 93 2.19 -4.65 -5.22
N PRO A 94 2.78 -5.86 -5.13
CA PRO A 94 2.86 -6.76 -3.97
C PRO A 94 4.14 -6.56 -3.13
N LEU A 95 4.71 -5.35 -3.08
CA LEU A 95 5.85 -5.07 -2.20
C LEU A 95 5.38 -4.97 -0.75
N HIS A 96 6.07 -5.65 0.16
CA HIS A 96 5.93 -5.56 1.60
C HIS A 96 7.15 -4.87 2.20
N VAL A 97 6.91 -3.93 3.11
CA VAL A 97 7.96 -3.09 3.67
C VAL A 97 8.12 -3.38 5.15
N TYR A 98 9.36 -3.61 5.55
CA TYR A 98 9.80 -4.01 6.88
C TYR A 98 10.89 -3.06 7.37
N VAL A 99 11.35 -3.27 8.60
CA VAL A 99 12.54 -2.60 9.15
C VAL A 99 13.54 -3.67 9.55
N ASN A 100 14.76 -3.59 9.04
CA ASN A 100 15.84 -4.53 9.36
C ASN A 100 16.51 -4.19 10.71
N ALA A 101 17.45 -5.04 11.13
CA ALA A 101 18.19 -4.87 12.40
C ALA A 101 18.99 -3.55 12.50
N ASN A 102 19.32 -2.93 11.35
CA ASN A 102 20.03 -1.65 11.30
C ASN A 102 19.07 -0.44 11.30
N GLY A 103 17.77 -0.67 11.45
CA GLY A 103 16.75 0.39 11.45
C GLY A 103 16.38 0.90 10.06
N GLN A 104 16.83 0.24 8.98
CA GLN A 104 16.56 0.65 7.61
C GLN A 104 15.36 -0.11 7.04
N LEU A 105 14.68 0.47 6.04
CA LEU A 105 13.59 -0.21 5.36
C LEU A 105 14.10 -1.45 4.61
N ASP A 106 13.34 -2.53 4.67
CA ASP A 106 13.59 -3.79 3.98
C ASP A 106 12.37 -4.10 3.12
N ILE A 107 12.54 -4.12 1.80
CA ILE A 107 11.45 -4.23 0.82
C ILE A 107 11.48 -5.61 0.18
N ARG A 108 10.37 -6.34 0.30
CA ARG A 108 10.22 -7.74 -0.12
C ARG A 108 9.04 -7.92 -1.06
N ALA A 109 9.13 -8.86 -1.99
CA ALA A 109 7.96 -9.28 -2.78
C ALA A 109 7.09 -10.25 -1.96
N ALA A 110 5.80 -9.98 -1.91
CA ALA A 110 4.84 -10.81 -1.20
C ALA A 110 4.41 -12.00 -2.07
N SER A 111 4.84 -13.19 -1.67
CA SER A 111 4.70 -14.41 -2.47
C SER A 111 3.37 -15.15 -2.32
N TYR A 112 2.53 -14.73 -1.36
CA TYR A 112 1.35 -15.48 -0.94
C TYR A 112 0.03 -14.72 -1.10
N CYS A 113 0.07 -13.39 -1.08
CA CYS A 113 -1.12 -12.54 -1.07
C CYS A 113 -1.62 -12.21 -2.50
N CYS A 114 -0.77 -12.39 -3.51
CA CYS A 114 -1.08 -12.24 -4.94
C CYS A 114 0.01 -12.90 -5.79
N ASN A 115 -0.35 -13.50 -6.92
CA ASN A 115 0.61 -14.07 -7.88
C ASN A 115 1.39 -13.01 -8.67
N ALA A 116 1.05 -11.72 -8.54
CA ALA A 116 1.78 -10.63 -9.19
C ALA A 116 3.28 -10.62 -8.85
N ALA A 117 3.67 -11.16 -7.68
CA ALA A 117 5.07 -11.27 -7.28
C ALA A 117 5.91 -12.17 -8.22
N GLU A 118 5.29 -13.12 -8.93
CA GLU A 118 5.96 -13.96 -9.93
C GLU A 118 6.40 -13.17 -11.17
N HIS A 119 5.77 -12.02 -11.41
CA HIS A 119 6.03 -11.17 -12.57
C HIS A 119 6.88 -9.93 -12.24
N LEU A 120 7.26 -9.74 -10.96
CA LEU A 120 8.15 -8.66 -10.58
C LEU A 120 9.58 -8.93 -11.03
N GLN A 121 10.07 -8.06 -11.92
CA GLN A 121 11.48 -7.96 -12.26
C GLN A 121 12.08 -6.82 -11.43
N PRO A 122 13.02 -7.08 -10.50
CA PRO A 122 13.54 -6.07 -9.57
C PRO A 122 14.14 -4.87 -10.30
N ASP A 123 14.75 -5.09 -11.46
CA ASP A 123 15.40 -4.08 -12.29
C ASP A 123 14.43 -3.30 -13.20
N ALA A 124 13.15 -3.67 -13.26
CA ALA A 124 12.19 -2.93 -14.05
C ALA A 124 11.96 -1.53 -13.46
N ASP A 125 11.95 -0.51 -14.32
CA ASP A 125 11.85 0.91 -13.94
C ASP A 125 10.73 1.19 -12.93
N HIS A 126 9.54 0.64 -13.17
CA HIS A 126 8.39 0.83 -12.29
C HIS A 126 8.60 0.26 -10.88
N VAL A 127 9.32 -0.86 -10.72
CA VAL A 127 9.66 -1.43 -9.41
C VAL A 127 10.67 -0.53 -8.69
N GLN A 128 11.66 -0.01 -9.40
CA GLN A 128 12.63 0.94 -8.84
C GLN A 128 11.96 2.26 -8.40
N THR A 129 11.00 2.76 -9.16
CA THR A 129 10.19 3.92 -8.77
C THR A 129 9.40 3.65 -7.49
N LEU A 130 8.73 2.50 -7.38
CA LEU A 130 7.98 2.12 -6.18
C LEU A 130 8.90 1.97 -4.97
N ILE A 131 10.08 1.37 -5.15
CA ILE A 131 11.12 1.29 -4.11
C ILE A 131 11.52 2.69 -3.65
N GLY A 132 11.78 3.62 -4.58
CA GLY A 132 12.13 5.00 -4.25
C GLY A 132 11.03 5.74 -3.48
N GLN A 133 9.76 5.51 -3.81
CA GLN A 133 8.60 6.07 -3.09
C GLN A 133 8.50 5.49 -1.67
N VAL A 134 8.62 4.17 -1.53
CA VAL A 134 8.62 3.47 -0.25
C VAL A 134 9.76 3.94 0.64
N GLN A 135 10.93 4.22 0.07
CA GLN A 135 12.10 4.71 0.81
C GLN A 135 11.89 6.09 1.44
N GLN A 136 10.86 6.85 1.04
CA GLN A 136 10.48 8.11 1.69
C GLN A 136 9.61 7.90 2.94
N LEU A 137 9.18 6.66 3.24
CA LEU A 137 8.39 6.37 4.43
C LEU A 137 9.27 6.44 5.68
N ASP A 138 8.71 6.96 6.78
CA ASP A 138 9.37 6.96 8.08
C ASP A 138 9.61 5.52 8.58
N PRO A 139 10.86 5.08 8.78
CA PRO A 139 11.15 3.74 9.29
C PRO A 139 10.52 3.46 10.66
N ASP A 140 10.38 4.46 11.53
CA ASP A 140 9.77 4.26 12.85
C ASP A 140 8.26 4.01 12.72
N LEU A 141 7.61 4.68 11.79
CA LEU A 141 6.22 4.41 11.44
C LEU A 141 6.02 2.99 10.92
N ILE A 142 6.89 2.53 10.02
CA ILE A 142 6.85 1.14 9.51
C ILE A 142 7.12 0.15 10.64
N ARG A 143 8.04 0.43 11.56
CA ARG A 143 8.31 -0.43 12.71
C ARG A 143 7.07 -0.60 13.59
N ARG A 144 6.37 0.50 13.91
CA ARG A 144 5.11 0.47 14.68
C ARG A 144 4.01 -0.30 13.94
N TYR A 145 3.86 -0.07 12.63
CA TYR A 145 2.94 -0.84 11.80
C TYR A 145 3.22 -2.34 11.86
N ARG A 146 4.47 -2.75 11.65
CA ARG A 146 4.86 -4.17 11.66
C ARG A 146 4.83 -4.83 13.03
N ALA A 147 4.86 -4.07 14.12
CA ALA A 147 4.59 -4.61 15.44
C ALA A 147 3.12 -5.08 15.61
N VAL A 148 2.19 -4.40 14.93
CA VAL A 148 0.75 -4.75 14.94
C VAL A 148 0.39 -5.75 13.85
N TYR A 149 0.98 -5.58 12.66
CA TYR A 149 0.71 -6.41 11.48
C TYR A 149 2.03 -6.94 10.89
N PRO A 150 2.62 -7.98 11.51
CA PRO A 150 3.99 -8.43 11.23
C PRO A 150 4.20 -9.05 9.85
N GLY A 151 3.13 -9.32 9.10
CA GLY A 151 3.21 -10.11 7.86
C GLY A 151 3.50 -11.59 8.16
N LEU A 152 3.45 -12.43 7.12
CA LEU A 152 3.80 -13.85 7.25
C LEU A 152 5.26 -14.08 6.83
N ALA A 153 5.93 -15.00 7.54
CA ALA A 153 7.33 -15.39 7.32
C ALA A 153 7.64 -16.01 5.93
N GLN A 154 6.67 -16.03 5.01
CA GLN A 154 6.81 -16.60 3.66
C GLN A 154 7.25 -15.55 2.62
N ASP A 155 7.51 -14.31 3.02
CA ASP A 155 8.09 -13.26 2.17
C ASP A 155 9.58 -13.56 1.92
N LYS A 156 9.86 -14.10 0.73
CA LYS A 156 11.15 -14.76 0.42
C LYS A 156 12.07 -13.97 -0.50
N ARG A 157 11.56 -13.06 -1.34
CA ARG A 157 12.39 -12.34 -2.33
C ARG A 157 12.65 -10.92 -1.87
N LEU A 158 13.88 -10.68 -1.42
CA LEU A 158 14.40 -9.34 -1.19
C LEU A 158 14.49 -8.60 -2.53
N LEU A 159 13.91 -7.41 -2.62
CA LEU A 159 13.94 -6.59 -3.84
C LEU A 159 14.87 -5.39 -3.74
N ALA A 160 15.27 -5.01 -2.51
CA ALA A 160 16.30 -4.01 -2.27
C ALA A 160 17.18 -4.44 -1.08
N GLU A 161 18.48 -4.62 -1.32
CA GLU A 161 19.47 -4.48 -0.25
C GLU A 161 19.65 -2.97 -0.02
N VAL A 162 19.18 -2.45 1.11
CA VAL A 162 19.42 -1.05 1.44
C VAL A 162 20.85 -0.91 1.93
N PRO A 163 21.75 -0.20 1.22
CA PRO A 163 23.10 0.01 1.71
C PRO A 163 23.02 0.81 3.03
N PRO A 164 23.91 0.54 4.00
CA PRO A 164 23.92 1.24 5.28
C PRO A 164 24.02 2.76 5.06
N VAL A 165 23.17 3.53 5.73
CA VAL A 165 23.25 5.00 5.74
C VAL A 165 24.65 5.38 6.24
N LYS A 166 25.49 5.91 5.35
CA LYS A 166 26.71 6.60 5.79
C LYS A 166 26.24 7.77 6.65
N LYS A 167 26.48 7.68 7.96
CA LYS A 167 26.35 8.83 8.86
C LYS A 167 27.16 9.97 8.26
N LEU A 168 26.47 11.01 7.77
CA LEU A 168 27.10 12.28 7.47
C LEU A 168 27.68 12.80 8.79
N ARG A 169 29.01 12.93 8.82
CA ARG A 169 29.73 13.61 9.89
C ARG A 169 29.64 15.11 9.69
#